data_AF-A0A349GAQ9-F1
#
_entry.id   AF-A0A349GAQ9-F1
#
_cell.length_a   1.000
_cell.length_b   1.000
_cell.length_c   1.000
_cell.angle_alpha   90.00
_cell.angle_beta   90.00
_cell.angle_gamma   90.00
#
_symmetry.space_group_name_H-M   'P 1'
#
loop_
_entity.id
_entity.type
_entity.pdbx_description
1 polymer ?
#
loop_
_entity_poly.entity_id
_entity_poly.type
_entity_poly.pdbx_seq_one_letter_code
_entity_poly.pdbx_strand_id
1 'polypeptide(L)' 'LYTRLYELPMDVLVSFGTAVNANITSLSTFILYAIIPFNLLKGVTVSILTILLYKRISPILHKGI' A
#
# COMPACT_ATOMS: atom_id res chain seq x y z
N LEU A 1 -3.15 -13.74 9.25
CA LEU A 1 -1.86 -13.42 9.90
C LEU A 1 -1.99 -12.18 10.78
N TYR A 2 -2.17 -10.98 10.20
CA TYR A 2 -2.24 -9.72 10.96
C TYR A 2 -3.36 -9.67 12.01
N THR A 3 -4.55 -10.18 11.71
CA THR A 3 -5.65 -10.28 12.69
C THR A 3 -5.32 -11.15 13.90
N ARG A 4 -4.50 -12.18 13.71
CA ARG A 4 -4.04 -13.02 14.82
C ARG A 4 -2.90 -12.37 15.61
N LEU A 5 -2.04 -11.60 14.95
CA LEU A 5 -0.92 -10.90 15.59
C LEU A 5 -1.37 -9.72 16.45
N TYR A 6 -2.39 -8.98 15.99
CA TYR A 6 -2.92 -7.81 16.68
C TYR A 6 -4.18 -8.09 17.49
N GLU A 7 -4.60 -9.35 17.59
CA GLU A 7 -5.85 -9.77 18.26
C GLU A 7 -7.09 -8.99 17.76
N LEU A 8 -7.03 -8.47 16.53
CA LEU A 8 -8.10 -7.71 15.89
C LEU A 8 -8.88 -8.64 14.96
N PRO A 9 -10.19 -8.82 15.15
CA PRO A 9 -10.97 -9.68 14.28
C PRO A 9 -11.25 -8.98 12.93
N MET A 10 -11.49 -9.78 11.89
CA MET A 10 -11.58 -9.28 10.50
C MET A 10 -12.75 -8.33 10.26
N ASP A 11 -13.86 -8.56 10.95
CA ASP A 11 -15.07 -7.74 10.94
C ASP A 11 -14.81 -6.32 11.45
N VAL A 12 -13.97 -6.17 12.47
CA VAL A 12 -13.55 -4.86 12.99
C VAL A 12 -12.72 -4.09 11.96
N LEU A 13 -11.82 -4.77 11.24
CA LEU A 13 -11.06 -4.14 10.17
C LEU A 13 -11.96 -3.68 9.01
N VAL A 14 -12.96 -4.48 8.66
CA VAL A 14 -13.95 -4.12 7.63
C VAL A 14 -14.80 -2.94 8.11
N SER A 15 -15.24 -2.92 9.38
CA SER A 15 -16.07 -1.84 9.91
C SER A 15 -15.35 -0.49 9.93
N PHE A 16 -14.03 -0.46 10.17
CA PHE A 16 -13.23 0.76 9.99
C PHE A 16 -13.24 1.24 8.54
N GLY A 17 -13.15 0.33 7.58
CA GLY A 17 -13.30 0.66 6.17
C GLY A 17 -14.70 1.16 5.82
N THR A 18 -15.75 0.51 6.34
CA THR A 18 -17.15 0.90 6.16
C THR A 18 -17.41 2.31 6.68
N ALA A 19 -16.81 2.70 7.81
CA ALA A 19 -16.94 4.04 8.38
C ALA A 19 -16.40 5.15 7.46
N VAL A 20 -15.41 4.83 6.60
CA VAL A 20 -14.82 5.77 5.64
C VAL A 20 -15.53 5.69 4.28
N ASN A 21 -15.93 4.49 3.85
CA ASN A 21 -16.63 4.26 2.59
C ASN A 21 -17.69 3.17 2.78
N ALA A 22 -18.96 3.58 2.73
CA ALA A 22 -20.10 2.68 2.93
C ALA A 22 -20.18 1.50 1.95
N ASN A 23 -19.49 1.57 0.80
CA ASN A 23 -19.41 0.46 -0.16
C ASN A 23 -18.51 -0.70 0.30
N ILE A 24 -17.73 -0.50 1.37
CA ILE A 24 -16.94 -1.54 1.99
C ILE A 24 -17.83 -2.30 2.96
N THR A 25 -18.27 -3.50 2.58
CA THR A 25 -19.18 -4.35 3.37
C THR A 25 -18.60 -5.71 3.72
N SER A 26 -17.52 -6.09 3.06
CA SER A 26 -16.80 -7.36 3.23
C SER A 26 -15.31 -7.18 3.01
N LEU A 27 -14.53 -8.21 3.35
CA LEU A 27 -13.10 -8.23 3.08
C LEU A 27 -12.78 -8.03 1.58
N SER A 28 -13.56 -8.63 0.68
CA SER A 28 -13.33 -8.49 -0.77
C SER A 28 -13.50 -7.04 -1.24
N THR A 29 -14.57 -6.37 -0.79
CA THR A 29 -14.78 -4.94 -1.09
C THR A 29 -13.75 -4.05 -0.42
N PHE A 30 -13.26 -4.41 0.77
CA PHE A 30 -12.18 -3.69 1.45
C PHE A 30 -10.88 -3.78 0.65
N ILE A 31 -10.54 -4.97 0.16
CA ILE A 31 -9.37 -5.17 -0.70
C ILE A 31 -9.50 -4.33 -1.98
N LEU A 32 -10.66 -4.39 -2.64
CA LEU A 32 -10.88 -3.73 -3.92
C LEU A 32 -10.86 -2.19 -3.81
N TYR A 33 -11.51 -1.63 -2.80
CA TYR A 33 -11.67 -0.18 -2.68
C TYR A 33 -10.59 0.53 -1.87
N ALA A 34 -9.91 -0.17 -0.96
CA ALA A 34 -8.87 0.44 -0.13
C ALA A 34 -7.47 -0.09 -0.48
N ILE A 35 -7.28 -1.41 -0.43
CA ILE A 35 -5.94 -2.00 -0.48
C ILE A 35 -5.32 -1.90 -1.87
N ILE A 36 -6.04 -2.32 -2.91
CA ILE A 36 -5.56 -2.29 -4.30
C ILE A 36 -5.21 -0.87 -4.75
N PRO A 37 -6.10 0.13 -4.66
CA PRO A 37 -5.80 1.48 -5.14
C PRO A 37 -4.66 2.13 -4.35
N PHE A 38 -4.61 1.98 -3.02
CA PHE A 38 -3.53 2.51 -2.21
C PHE A 38 -2.18 1.88 -2.58
N ASN A 39 -2.14 0.56 -2.75
CA ASN A 39 -0.90 -0.13 -3.11
C ASN A 39 -0.43 0.21 -4.52
N LEU A 40 -1.35 0.40 -5.47
CA LEU A 40 -1.01 0.85 -6.82
C LEU A 40 -0.43 2.26 -6.79
N LEU A 41 -1.10 3.19 -6.08
CA LEU A 41 -0.60 4.56 -5.90
C LEU A 41 0.78 4.55 -5.26
N LYS A 42 0.94 3.84 -4.13
CA LYS A 42 2.22 3.69 -3.44
C LYS A 42 3.30 3.13 -4.38
N GLY A 43 2.98 2.06 -5.11
CA GLY A 43 3.92 1.41 -6.03
C GLY A 43 4.39 2.37 -7.13
N VAL A 44 3.46 3.13 -7.72
CA VAL A 44 3.78 4.16 -8.73
C VAL A 44 4.62 5.27 -8.11
N THR A 45 4.22 5.82 -6.96
CA THR A 45 4.95 6.89 -6.28
C THR A 45 6.38 6.47 -5.94
N VAL A 46 6.55 5.31 -5.31
CA VAL A 46 7.88 4.78 -4.96
C VAL A 46 8.71 4.52 -6.21
N SER A 47 8.13 4.00 -7.28
CA SER A 47 8.84 3.76 -8.56
C SER A 47 9.31 5.07 -9.18
N ILE A 48 8.44 6.10 -9.24
CA ILE A 48 8.80 7.43 -9.74
C ILE A 48 9.94 8.01 -8.92
N LEU A 49 9.80 8.02 -7.59
CA LEU A 49 10.85 8.51 -6.69
C LEU A 49 12.16 7.76 -6.88
N THR A 50 12.10 6.43 -7.00
CA THR A 50 13.27 5.60 -7.24
C THR A 50 13.93 5.95 -8.56
N ILE A 51 13.18 6.12 -9.66
CA ILE A 51 13.73 6.49 -10.97
C ILE A 51 14.42 7.87 -10.90
N LEU A 52 13.77 8.85 -10.28
CA LEU A 52 14.30 10.21 -10.15
C LEU A 52 15.59 10.24 -9.32
N LEU A 53 15.60 9.55 -8.17
CA LEU A 53 16.76 9.47 -7.30
C LEU A 53 17.87 8.63 -7.93
N TYR A 54 17.53 7.48 -8.53
CA TYR A 54 18.48 6.59 -9.19
C TYR A 54 19.21 7.30 -10.32
N LYS A 55 18.54 8.14 -11.13
CA LYS A 55 19.23 8.91 -12.18
C LYS A 55 20.33 9.82 -11.62
N ARG A 56 20.14 10.38 -10.42
CA ARG A 56 21.14 11.24 -9.75
C ARG A 56 22.27 10.44 -9.11
N ILE A 57 21.97 9.28 -8.54
CA ILE A 57 22.94 8.46 -7.81
C ILE A 57 23.66 7.49 -8.75
N SER A 58 23.07 7.17 -9.91
CA SER A 58 23.59 6.22 -10.90
C SER A 58 25.04 6.52 -11.33
N PRO A 59 25.45 7.78 -11.61
CA PRO A 59 26.85 8.06 -11.92
C PRO A 59 27.81 7.73 -10.78
N ILE A 60 27.39 7.84 -9.51
CA ILE A 60 28.22 7.49 -8.35
C ILE A 60 28.27 5.96 -8.21
N LEU A 61 27.13 5.29 -8.38
CA LEU A 61 27.00 3.83 -8.33
C LEU A 61 27.75 3.11 -9.46
N HIS A 62 27.77 3.68 -10.67
CA HIS A 62 28.42 3.08 -11.85
C HIS A 62 29.83 3.64 -12.10
N LYS A 63 30.28 4.66 -11.34
CA LYS A 63 31.67 5.16 -11.39
C LYS A 63 32.45 4.89 -10.09
N GLY A 64 32.01 3.94 -9.28
CA GLY A 64 32.74 3.49 -8.09
C GLY A 64 33.75 2.39 -8.43
N ILE A 65 35.03 2.82 -8.62
CA ILE A 65 36.27 2.08 -8.98
C ILE A 65 36.36 1.63 -10.43
#